data_AF-L0HHB7-F1
#
_entry.id   AF-L0HHB7-F1
#
_cell.length_a   1.000
_cell.length_b   1.000
_cell.length_c   1.000
_cell.angle_alpha   90.00
_cell.angle_beta   90.00
_cell.angle_gamma   90.00
#
_symmetry.space_group_name_H-M   'P 1'
#
loop_
_entity.id
_entity.type
_entity.pdbx_description
1 polymer ?
#
loop_
_entity_poly.entity_id
_entity_poly.type
_entity_poly.pdbx_seq_one_letter_code
_entity_poly.pdbx_strand_id
1 'polypeptide(L)'
;MVKITVTPNTKTDVKFEHIGAARLYNGSVRIDVKTMQAVIPAGEVCRLEDHWPAPVYDISDVMKSADAAPVGKAWITRSGKAVMISINDVQYVAPLAQVKGMLKGERKYANVSTMQPVGVTA
;
A
#
# COMPACT_ATOMS: atom_id res chain seq x y z
N MET A 1 19.47 -40.27 12.47
CA MET A 1 19.23 -39.13 13.37
C MET A 1 19.13 -37.88 12.51
N VAL A 2 17.94 -37.30 12.37
CA VAL A 2 17.73 -36.10 11.53
C VAL A 2 17.78 -34.87 12.43
N LYS A 3 18.80 -34.02 12.24
CA LYS A 3 18.86 -32.70 12.88
C LYS A 3 18.07 -31.72 12.01
N ILE A 4 16.88 -31.36 12.46
CA ILE A 4 16.19 -30.17 11.91
C ILE A 4 16.63 -28.99 12.75
N THR A 5 17.51 -28.18 12.19
CA THR A 5 17.86 -26.87 12.73
C THR A 5 16.85 -25.86 12.19
N VAL A 6 15.99 -25.31 13.05
CA VAL A 6 15.16 -24.15 12.70
C VAL A 6 15.73 -22.94 13.46
N THR A 7 16.07 -21.91 12.70
CA THR A 7 16.63 -20.64 13.18
C THR A 7 16.06 -19.51 12.31
N PRO A 8 15.92 -18.28 12.81
CA PRO A 8 15.23 -17.80 14.01
C PRO A 8 13.86 -17.16 13.65
N ASN A 9 12.91 -17.16 14.58
CA ASN A 9 11.73 -16.28 14.50
C ASN A 9 12.16 -14.88 14.98
N THR A 10 12.84 -14.10 14.13
CA THR A 10 13.06 -12.68 14.43
C THR A 10 11.72 -11.97 14.35
N LYS A 11 10.99 -11.96 15.47
CA LYS A 11 9.94 -10.97 15.73
C LYS A 11 10.65 -9.62 15.86
N THR A 12 11.02 -9.06 14.72
CA THR A 12 11.37 -7.64 14.66
C THR A 12 10.07 -6.91 14.92
N ASP A 13 9.96 -6.26 16.08
CA ASP A 13 8.82 -5.38 16.33
C ASP A 13 8.82 -4.32 15.23
N VAL A 14 7.67 -4.12 14.60
CA VAL A 14 7.47 -3.12 13.56
C VAL A 14 6.51 -2.08 14.10
N LYS A 15 6.96 -0.82 14.12
CA LYS A 15 6.09 0.32 14.40
C LYS A 15 5.43 0.76 13.11
N PHE A 16 4.12 0.97 13.19
CA PHE A 16 3.33 1.57 12.12
C PHE A 16 3.09 3.04 12.46
N GLU A 17 3.72 3.94 11.73
CA GLU A 17 3.51 5.37 11.89
C GLU A 17 2.54 5.86 10.80
N HIS A 18 1.41 6.42 11.23
CA HIS A 18 0.42 7.01 10.33
C HIS A 18 1.00 8.25 9.64
N ILE A 19 1.01 8.25 8.30
CA ILE A 19 1.63 9.32 7.51
C ILE A 19 0.73 9.85 6.39
N GLY A 20 -0.43 9.23 6.18
CA GLY A 20 -1.29 9.58 5.05
C GLY A 20 -2.60 8.81 5.00
N ALA A 21 -3.31 8.98 3.90
CA ALA A 21 -4.59 8.34 3.65
C ALA A 21 -4.77 7.95 2.18
N ALA A 22 -5.41 6.81 1.96
CA ALA A 22 -5.96 6.44 0.67
C ALA A 22 -7.45 6.83 0.61
N ARG A 23 -7.90 7.34 -0.54
CA ARG A 23 -9.27 7.80 -0.77
C ARG A 23 -9.75 7.37 -2.16
N LEU A 24 -11.00 6.93 -2.25
CA LEU A 24 -11.66 6.70 -3.53
C LEU A 24 -12.10 8.05 -4.12
N TYR A 25 -11.70 8.33 -5.35
CA TYR A 25 -12.08 9.53 -6.10
C TYR A 25 -12.29 9.17 -7.57
N ASN A 26 -13.53 9.34 -8.05
CA ASN A 26 -13.92 9.01 -9.44
C ASN A 26 -13.45 7.61 -9.89
N GLY A 27 -13.70 6.60 -9.04
CA GLY A 27 -13.28 5.21 -9.27
C GLY A 27 -11.80 4.92 -9.06
N SER A 28 -10.94 5.94 -8.98
CA SER A 28 -9.50 5.79 -8.73
C SER A 28 -9.18 5.85 -7.24
N VAL A 29 -8.14 5.16 -6.79
CA VAL A 29 -7.65 5.28 -5.41
C VAL A 29 -6.50 6.27 -5.37
N ARG A 30 -6.72 7.44 -4.77
CA ARG A 30 -5.68 8.42 -4.49
C ARG A 30 -5.02 8.13 -3.15
N ILE A 31 -3.70 8.11 -3.12
CA ILE A 31 -2.87 7.85 -1.96
C ILE A 31 -2.10 9.13 -1.66
N ASP A 32 -2.54 9.85 -0.64
CA ASP A 32 -1.88 11.06 -0.14
C ASP A 32 -1.01 10.67 1.06
N VAL A 33 0.30 10.74 0.90
CA VAL A 33 1.26 10.69 2.02
C VAL A 33 1.97 12.03 2.12
N LYS A 34 2.51 12.39 3.29
CA LYS A 34 3.13 13.72 3.51
C LYS A 34 4.08 14.20 2.40
N THR A 35 4.80 13.27 1.78
CA THR A 35 5.84 13.57 0.79
C THR A 35 5.40 13.42 -0.66
N MET A 36 4.22 12.86 -0.94
CA MET A 36 3.87 12.42 -2.29
C MET A 36 2.37 12.14 -2.45
N GLN A 37 1.87 12.36 -3.66
CA GLN A 37 0.55 11.94 -4.08
C GLN A 37 0.66 10.92 -5.19
N ALA A 38 0.09 9.75 -4.94
CA ALA A 38 0.07 8.66 -5.90
C ALA A 38 -1.36 8.20 -6.20
N VAL A 39 -1.54 7.43 -7.26
CA VAL A 39 -2.85 6.96 -7.70
C VAL A 39 -2.79 5.53 -8.22
N ILE A 40 -3.81 4.75 -7.85
CA ILE A 40 -4.20 3.53 -8.56
C ILE A 40 -5.35 3.92 -9.50
N PRO A 41 -5.17 3.86 -10.83
CA PRO A 41 -6.20 4.23 -11.79
C PRO A 41 -7.45 3.37 -11.64
N ALA A 42 -8.63 3.92 -11.96
CA ALA A 42 -9.91 3.23 -11.82
C ALA A 42 -9.93 1.83 -12.49
N GLY A 43 -9.33 1.70 -13.69
CA GLY A 43 -9.26 0.43 -14.41
C GLY A 43 -8.37 -0.63 -13.75
N GLU A 44 -7.53 -0.24 -12.79
CA GLU A 44 -6.58 -1.12 -12.12
C GLU A 44 -7.02 -1.48 -10.69
N VAL A 45 -8.04 -0.82 -10.14
CA VAL A 45 -8.55 -1.09 -8.79
C VAL A 45 -9.11 -2.52 -8.68
N CYS A 46 -9.75 -3.02 -9.74
CA CYS A 46 -10.29 -4.39 -9.78
C CYS A 46 -9.20 -5.44 -9.53
N ARG A 47 -7.96 -5.20 -9.98
CA ARG A 47 -6.84 -6.11 -9.75
C ARG A 47 -6.59 -6.29 -8.26
N LEU A 48 -6.67 -5.20 -7.49
CA LEU A 48 -6.50 -5.26 -6.04
C LEU A 48 -7.61 -6.11 -5.38
N GLU A 49 -8.85 -6.00 -5.86
CA GLU A 49 -9.99 -6.80 -5.38
C GLU A 49 -9.84 -8.28 -5.75
N ASP A 50 -9.31 -8.55 -6.94
CA ASP A 50 -9.00 -9.90 -7.45
C ASP A 50 -7.68 -10.47 -6.91
N HIS A 51 -7.08 -9.82 -5.91
CA HIS A 51 -5.83 -10.21 -5.26
C HIS A 51 -4.59 -10.22 -6.18
N TRP A 52 -4.67 -9.48 -7.28
CA TRP A 52 -3.55 -9.19 -8.16
C TRP A 52 -2.88 -7.86 -7.79
N PRO A 53 -1.56 -7.73 -7.98
CA PRO A 53 -0.89 -6.45 -7.81
C PRO A 53 -1.45 -5.40 -8.80
N ALA A 54 -1.81 -4.23 -8.28
CA ALA A 54 -2.24 -3.07 -9.05
C ALA A 54 -1.07 -2.08 -9.20
N PRO A 55 -0.80 -1.52 -10.39
CA PRO A 55 0.21 -0.49 -10.58
C PRO A 55 -0.16 0.80 -9.85
N VAL A 56 0.86 1.53 -9.40
CA VAL A 56 0.74 2.83 -8.72
C VAL A 56 1.54 3.87 -9.49
N TYR A 57 0.96 5.05 -9.69
CA TYR A 57 1.53 6.14 -10.48
C TYR A 57 1.65 7.40 -9.63
N ASP A 58 2.62 8.27 -9.91
CA ASP A 58 2.66 9.62 -9.34
C ASP A 58 1.54 10.45 -9.98
N ILE A 59 0.75 11.16 -9.16
CA ILE A 59 -0.37 11.95 -9.68
C ILE A 59 0.13 13.07 -10.62
N SER A 60 1.31 13.62 -10.33
CA SER A 60 1.90 14.72 -11.10
C SER A 60 2.28 14.25 -12.50
N ASP A 61 2.73 13.00 -12.64
CA ASP A 61 3.16 12.45 -13.91
C ASP A 61 1.99 12.06 -14.79
N VAL A 62 0.95 11.43 -14.23
CA VAL A 62 -0.29 11.12 -14.99
C VAL A 62 -1.04 12.39 -15.43
N MET A 63 -0.87 13.51 -14.71
CA MET A 63 -1.42 14.80 -15.13
C MET A 63 -0.64 15.43 -16.29
N LYS A 64 0.64 15.07 -16.47
CA LYS A 64 1.48 15.55 -17.57
C LYS A 64 1.40 14.66 -18.80
N SER A 65 1.28 13.35 -18.61
CA SER A 65 1.30 12.36 -19.68
C SER A 65 0.41 11.16 -19.37
N ALA A 66 -0.40 10.75 -20.34
CA ALA A 66 -1.17 9.51 -20.26
C ALA A 66 -0.27 8.25 -20.29
N ASP A 67 0.95 8.38 -20.80
CA ASP A 67 1.94 7.30 -20.92
C ASP A 67 2.90 7.26 -19.72
N ALA A 68 2.54 7.88 -18.60
CA ALA A 68 3.35 7.87 -17.38
C ALA A 68 3.66 6.43 -16.95
N ALA A 69 4.93 6.18 -16.63
CA ALA A 69 5.34 4.88 -16.11
C ALA A 69 4.86 4.69 -14.66
N PRO A 70 4.55 3.46 -14.23
CA PRO A 70 4.25 3.19 -12.83
C PRO A 70 5.50 3.41 -11.97
N VAL A 71 5.33 4.13 -10.87
CA VAL A 71 6.37 4.36 -9.85
C VAL A 71 6.34 3.31 -8.74
N GLY A 72 5.41 2.36 -8.83
CA GLY A 72 5.25 1.34 -7.82
C GLY A 72 4.04 0.43 -8.03
N LYS A 73 3.62 -0.23 -6.95
CA LYS A 73 2.49 -1.17 -6.97
C LYS A 73 1.84 -1.33 -5.60
N ALA A 74 0.57 -1.71 -5.59
CA ALA A 74 -0.18 -2.10 -4.41
C ALA A 74 -0.65 -3.55 -4.51
N TRP A 75 -0.65 -4.30 -3.40
CA TRP A 75 -1.09 -5.70 -3.38
C TRP A 75 -1.61 -6.10 -2.01
N ILE A 76 -2.53 -7.06 -1.95
CA ILE A 76 -2.97 -7.64 -0.68
C ILE A 76 -1.85 -8.55 -0.14
N THR A 77 -1.47 -8.33 1.11
CA THR A 77 -0.46 -9.15 1.79
C THR A 77 -0.92 -10.61 1.93
N ARG A 78 0.03 -11.55 2.01
CA ARG A 78 -0.27 -12.99 2.13
C ARG A 78 -1.19 -13.35 3.30
N SER A 79 -1.15 -12.57 4.39
CA SER A 79 -2.01 -12.77 5.55
C SER A 79 -3.48 -12.37 5.30
N GLY A 80 -3.76 -11.65 4.21
CA GLY A 80 -5.09 -11.10 3.91
C GLY A 80 -5.54 -9.98 4.84
N LYS A 81 -4.63 -9.40 5.64
CA LYS A 81 -4.99 -8.39 6.66
C LYS A 81 -4.70 -6.96 6.22
N ALA A 82 -3.79 -6.77 5.27
CA ALA A 82 -3.33 -5.46 4.85
C ALA A 82 -3.11 -5.39 3.34
N VAL A 83 -3.21 -4.17 2.81
CA VAL A 83 -2.70 -3.80 1.49
C VAL A 83 -1.30 -3.22 1.68
N MET A 84 -0.34 -3.82 0.99
CA MET A 84 1.00 -3.30 0.82
C MET A 84 1.04 -2.34 -0.37
N ILE A 85 1.73 -1.22 -0.22
CA ILE A 85 1.91 -0.21 -1.25
C ILE A 85 3.41 0.08 -1.30
N SER A 86 4.02 -0.08 -2.48
CA SER A 86 5.39 0.33 -2.74
C SER A 86 5.36 1.48 -3.72
N ILE A 87 6.11 2.55 -3.42
CA ILE A 87 6.24 3.73 -4.28
C ILE A 87 7.70 4.21 -4.17
N ASN A 88 8.44 4.28 -5.27
CA ASN A 88 9.85 4.67 -5.30
C ASN A 88 10.68 3.97 -4.20
N ASP A 89 10.55 2.64 -4.12
CA ASP A 89 11.20 1.77 -3.12
C ASP A 89 10.81 1.98 -1.65
N VAL A 90 9.94 2.95 -1.34
CA VAL A 90 9.37 3.13 -0.01
C VAL A 90 8.11 2.29 0.13
N GLN A 91 7.98 1.59 1.27
CA GLN A 91 6.82 0.76 1.57
C GLN A 91 5.88 1.42 2.57
N TYR A 92 4.60 1.39 2.24
CA TYR A 92 3.50 1.85 3.07
C TYR A 92 2.43 0.78 3.18
N VAL A 93 1.68 0.80 4.29
CA VAL A 93 0.64 -0.17 4.60
C VAL A 93 -0.69 0.50 4.87
N ALA A 94 -1.76 -0.15 4.41
CA ALA A 94 -3.12 0.19 4.79
C ALA A 94 -3.87 -1.07 5.29
N PRO A 95 -4.69 -0.99 6.35
CA PRO A 95 -5.51 -2.12 6.77
C PRO A 95 -6.50 -2.53 5.68
N LEU A 96 -6.57 -3.82 5.32
CA LEU A 96 -7.41 -4.28 4.21
C LEU A 96 -8.90 -3.99 4.49
N ALA A 97 -9.34 -4.12 5.75
CA ALA A 97 -10.70 -3.80 6.14
C ALA A 97 -11.07 -2.33 5.88
N GLN A 98 -10.12 -1.41 6.05
CA GLN A 98 -10.35 0.00 5.76
C GLN A 98 -10.38 0.24 4.25
N VAL A 99 -9.46 -0.36 3.49
CA VAL A 99 -9.47 -0.26 2.02
C VAL A 99 -10.78 -0.81 1.44
N LYS A 100 -11.23 -1.99 1.88
CA LYS A 100 -12.52 -2.56 1.44
C LYS A 100 -13.70 -1.67 1.80
N GLY A 101 -13.74 -1.14 3.02
CA GLY A 101 -14.80 -0.20 3.41
C GLY A 101 -14.77 1.08 2.57
N MET A 102 -13.57 1.57 2.22
CA MET A 102 -13.41 2.73 1.36
C MET A 102 -13.89 2.46 -0.07
N LEU A 103 -13.54 1.32 -0.66
CA LEU A 103 -13.97 0.94 -2.00
C LEU A 103 -15.50 0.78 -2.11
N LYS A 104 -16.15 0.29 -1.05
CA LYS A 104 -17.61 0.16 -0.95
C LYS A 104 -18.34 1.46 -0.60
N GLY A 105 -17.61 2.55 -0.33
CA GLY A 105 -18.19 3.80 0.15
C GLY A 105 -18.64 3.79 1.62
N GLU A 106 -18.40 2.70 2.35
CA GLU A 106 -18.68 2.56 3.80
C GLU A 106 -17.70 3.39 4.66
N ARG A 107 -16.57 3.79 4.09
CA ARG A 107 -15.54 4.63 4.74
C ARG A 107 -15.07 5.72 3.80
N LYS A 108 -14.78 6.90 4.35
CA LYS A 108 -14.24 8.03 3.57
C LYS A 108 -12.78 7.81 3.14
N TYR A 109 -12.00 7.09 3.93
CA TYR A 109 -10.59 6.86 3.67
C TYR A 109 -10.07 5.58 4.35
N ALA A 110 -8.91 5.11 3.92
CA ALA A 110 -8.09 4.14 4.62
C ALA A 110 -6.79 4.79 5.10
N ASN A 111 -6.38 4.49 6.32
CA ASN A 111 -5.12 4.96 6.88
C ASN A 111 -3.94 4.35 6.13
N VAL A 112 -2.95 5.18 5.82
CA VAL A 112 -1.68 4.77 5.23
C VAL A 112 -0.58 5.06 6.24
N SER A 113 0.23 4.04 6.51
CA SER A 113 1.31 4.10 7.50
C SER A 113 2.63 3.63 6.89
N THR A 114 3.75 4.16 7.37
CA THR A 114 5.07 3.57 7.12
C THR A 114 5.35 2.43 8.10
N MET A 115 6.24 1.51 7.72
CA MET A 115 6.71 0.42 8.57
C MET A 115 8.16 0.69 8.96
N GLN A 116 8.41 0.87 10.26
CA GLN A 116 9.76 1.04 10.78
C GLN A 116 10.13 -0.12 11.72
N PRO A 117 11.28 -0.77 11.53
CA PRO A 117 11.83 -1.67 12.54
C PRO A 117 12.01 -0.92 13.86
N VAL A 118 11.57 -1.50 14.97
CA VAL A 118 11.85 -0.97 16.30
C VAL A 118 13.35 -1.08 16.56
N GLY A 119 14.00 0.07 16.82
CA GLY A 119 15.42 0.14 17.19
C GLY A 119 16.37 0.65 16.10
N VAL A 120 15.87 0.99 14.92
CA VAL A 120 16.67 1.68 13.89
C VAL A 120 16.29 3.16 13.91
N THR A 121 17.17 4.00 14.46
CA THR A 121 17.11 5.45 14.26
C THR A 121 17.50 5.77 12.82
N ALA A 122 16.71 6.64 12.17
CA ALA A 122 16.98 7.15 10.82
C ALA A 122 18.30 7.93 10.76
#